data_AF-A0A814NES3-F1
#
_entry.id   AF-A0A814NES3-F1
#
_cell.length_a   1.000
_cell.length_b   1.000
_cell.length_c   1.000
_cell.angle_alpha   90.00
_cell.angle_beta   90.00
_cell.angle_gamma   90.00
#
_symmetry.space_group_name_H-M   'P 1'
#
loop_
_entity.id
_entity.type
_entity.pdbx_description
1 polymer ?
#
loop_
_entity_poly.entity_id
_entity_poly.type
_entity_poly.pdbx_seq_one_letter_code
_entity_poly.pdbx_strand_id
1 'polypeptide(L)'
;MFSPQIEWYCAQCESVPTDRRKYCADCDSMLTWTCTGSGKSGLYTNYYRHRDNCNYCTPELEEERQKKLEEKKVANQQHFQILDDSK
;
A
#
# COMPACT_ATOMS: atom_id res chain seq x y z
N MET A 1 -8.74 0.30 9.16
CA MET A 1 -7.74 1.35 9.42
C MET A 1 -7.78 2.36 8.29
N PHE A 2 -7.89 3.64 8.65
CA PHE A 2 -7.80 4.79 7.73
C PHE A 2 -6.31 5.00 7.42
N SER A 3 -5.91 5.09 6.15
CA SER A 3 -4.51 5.40 5.83
C SER A 3 -4.38 6.93 5.88
N PRO A 4 -3.64 7.52 6.85
CA PRO A 4 -3.59 8.97 7.03
C PRO A 4 -2.94 9.70 5.86
N GLN A 5 -2.35 8.96 4.92
CA GLN A 5 -1.63 9.49 3.76
C GLN A 5 -2.49 9.53 2.49
N ILE A 6 -3.80 9.32 2.58
CA ILE A 6 -4.70 9.27 1.42
C ILE A 6 -5.77 10.35 1.52
N GLU A 7 -5.76 11.24 0.53
CA GLU A 7 -6.79 12.25 0.31
C GLU A 7 -7.70 11.82 -0.85
N TRP A 8 -8.98 12.12 -0.71
CA TRP A 8 -9.99 11.83 -1.73
C TRP A 8 -10.46 13.12 -2.39
N TYR A 9 -10.67 13.09 -3.70
CA TYR A 9 -11.06 14.26 -4.48
C TYR A 9 -12.03 13.90 -5.60
N CYS A 10 -13.08 14.71 -5.76
CA CYS A 10 -13.98 14.65 -6.89
C CYS A 10 -13.64 15.74 -7.91
N ALA A 11 -13.16 15.35 -9.10
CA ALA A 11 -12.83 16.33 -10.14
C ALA A 11 -14.06 17.00 -10.79
N GLN A 12 -15.26 16.45 -10.60
CA GLN A 12 -16.47 16.95 -11.25
C GLN A 12 -17.12 18.11 -10.50
N CYS A 13 -17.18 18.04 -9.17
CA CYS A 13 -17.76 19.07 -8.31
C CYS A 13 -16.74 19.67 -7.33
N GLU A 14 -15.46 19.35 -7.51
CA GLU A 14 -14.33 19.83 -6.71
C GLU A 14 -14.45 19.54 -5.20
N SER A 15 -15.27 18.56 -4.82
CA SER A 15 -15.46 18.20 -3.42
C SER A 15 -14.31 17.34 -2.89
N VAL A 16 -13.98 17.55 -1.60
CA VAL A 16 -12.94 16.84 -0.86
C VAL A 16 -13.62 16.03 0.26
N PRO A 17 -14.10 14.80 -0.03
CA PRO A 17 -14.75 13.98 0.98
C PRO A 17 -13.76 13.54 2.06
N THR A 18 -14.21 13.58 3.31
CA THR A 18 -13.41 13.21 4.49
C THR A 18 -13.38 11.71 4.76
N ASP A 19 -14.23 10.94 4.10
CA ASP A 19 -14.36 9.50 4.21
C ASP A 19 -14.03 8.80 2.89
N ARG A 20 -13.59 7.55 3.00
CA ARG A 20 -13.32 6.70 1.83
C ARG A 20 -14.63 6.19 1.24
N ARG A 21 -14.96 6.66 0.05
CA ARG A 21 -16.08 6.17 -0.77
C ARG A 21 -15.68 6.05 -2.25
N LYS A 22 -16.44 5.26 -3.03
CA LYS A 22 -16.16 5.05 -4.45
C LYS A 22 -16.62 6.21 -5.34
N TYR A 23 -17.76 6.80 -4.97
CA TYR A 23 -18.44 7.84 -5.72
C TYR A 23 -18.68 9.06 -4.84
N CYS A 24 -18.63 10.24 -5.43
CA CYS A 24 -18.99 11.49 -4.77
C CYS A 24 -20.48 11.50 -4.41
N ALA A 25 -20.86 11.98 -3.23
CA ALA A 25 -22.27 12.04 -2.86
C ALA A 25 -23.06 13.14 -3.58
N ASP A 26 -22.38 14.16 -4.10
CA ASP A 26 -23.07 15.33 -4.66
C ASP A 26 -23.36 15.17 -6.15
N CYS A 27 -22.53 14.42 -6.86
CA CYS A 27 -22.59 14.32 -8.32
C CYS A 27 -22.42 12.90 -8.87
N ASP A 28 -22.32 11.88 -8.00
CA ASP A 28 -22.11 10.46 -8.34
C ASP A 28 -20.87 10.15 -9.21
N SER A 29 -20.00 11.14 -9.44
CA SER A 29 -18.76 10.94 -10.17
C SER A 29 -17.77 10.09 -9.35
N MET A 30 -16.97 9.29 -10.03
CA MET A 30 -15.97 8.44 -9.39
C MET A 30 -14.89 9.30 -8.72
N LEU A 31 -14.54 8.96 -7.48
CA LEU A 31 -13.49 9.67 -6.76
C LEU A 31 -12.10 9.28 -7.25
N THR A 32 -11.21 10.26 -7.17
CA THR A 32 -9.76 10.08 -7.25
C THR A 32 -9.16 10.05 -5.86
N TRP A 33 -8.02 9.37 -5.72
CA TRP A 33 -7.19 9.39 -4.53
C TRP A 33 -5.85 10.03 -4.84
N THR A 34 -5.26 10.67 -3.85
CA THR A 34 -3.87 11.13 -3.86
C THR A 34 -3.17 10.62 -2.60
N CYS A 35 -2.00 10.00 -2.78
CA CYS A 35 -1.12 9.62 -1.68
C CYS A 35 -0.16 10.76 -1.38
N THR A 36 -0.32 11.43 -0.24
CA THR A 36 0.53 12.56 0.18
C THR A 36 1.97 12.13 0.45
N GLY A 37 2.20 10.89 0.90
CA GLY A 37 3.55 10.36 1.13
C GLY A 37 4.33 10.01 -0.13
N SER A 38 3.67 9.55 -1.21
CA SER A 38 4.34 9.13 -2.46
C SER A 38 4.11 10.07 -3.65
N GLY A 39 3.21 11.04 -3.54
CA GLY A 39 2.79 11.94 -4.61
C GLY A 39 1.99 11.27 -5.74
N LYS A 40 1.71 9.96 -5.64
CA LYS A 40 0.93 9.23 -6.65
C LYS A 40 -0.56 9.50 -6.49
N SER A 41 -1.27 9.49 -7.61
CA SER A 41 -2.73 9.64 -7.64
C SER A 41 -3.37 8.69 -8.65
N GLY A 42 -4.69 8.54 -8.57
CA GLY A 42 -5.45 7.76 -9.53
C GLY A 42 -6.93 7.63 -9.20
N LEU A 43 -7.65 6.87 -10.02
CA LEU A 43 -9.05 6.53 -9.77
C LEU A 43 -9.19 5.57 -8.58
N TYR A 44 -10.33 5.63 -7.88
CA TYR A 44 -10.69 4.72 -6.79
C TYR A 44 -10.45 3.24 -7.14
N THR A 45 -10.73 2.83 -8.38
CA THR A 45 -10.54 1.44 -8.84
C THR A 45 -9.12 0.92 -8.67
N ASN A 46 -8.12 1.80 -8.72
CA ASN A 46 -6.71 1.44 -8.58
C ASN A 46 -6.16 1.68 -7.17
N TYR A 47 -6.99 2.17 -6.24
CA TYR A 47 -6.58 2.51 -4.87
C TYR A 47 -6.00 1.32 -4.11
N TYR A 48 -6.70 0.17 -4.09
CA TYR A 48 -6.25 -1.00 -3.33
C TYR A 48 -4.91 -1.53 -3.82
N ARG A 49 -4.72 -1.57 -5.15
CA ARG A 49 -3.43 -1.93 -5.75
C ARG A 49 -2.32 -0.99 -5.31
N HIS A 50 -2.59 0.33 -5.26
CA HIS A 50 -1.59 1.27 -4.75
C HIS A 50 -1.32 1.05 -3.26
N ARG A 51 -2.36 1.00 -2.44
CA ARG A 51 -2.29 0.82 -0.98
C ARG A 51 -1.40 -0.36 -0.63
N ASP A 52 -1.65 -1.53 -1.22
CA ASP A 52 -0.95 -2.77 -0.88
C ASP A 52 0.53 -2.78 -1.31
N ASN A 53 0.94 -1.84 -2.17
CA ASN A 53 2.32 -1.71 -2.68
C ASN A 53 3.00 -0.41 -2.25
N CYS A 54 2.36 0.42 -1.42
CA CYS A 54 2.87 1.72 -1.04
C CYS A 54 3.31 1.70 0.42
N ASN A 55 4.62 1.84 0.64
CA ASN A 55 5.23 1.77 1.96
C ASN A 55 4.75 2.88 2.91
N TYR A 56 4.26 4.00 2.36
CA TYR A 56 3.63 5.06 3.15
C TYR A 56 2.18 4.75 3.54
N CYS A 57 1.47 4.00 2.71
CA CYS A 57 0.05 3.70 2.95
C CYS A 57 -0.14 2.52 3.90
N THR A 58 0.78 1.56 3.88
CA THR A 58 0.78 0.34 4.71
C THR A 58 2.22 -0.01 5.12
N PRO A 59 2.82 0.76 6.06
CA PRO A 59 4.16 0.48 6.54
C PRO A 59 4.27 -0.91 7.20
N GLU A 60 3.20 -1.40 7.83
CA GLU A 60 3.17 -2.70 8.50
C GLU A 60 3.34 -3.85 7.49
N LEU A 61 2.78 -3.72 6.28
CA LEU A 61 2.97 -4.70 5.20
C LEU A 61 4.41 -4.71 4.66
N GLU A 62 5.11 -3.58 4.71
CA GLU A 62 6.53 -3.53 4.37
C GLU A 62 7.36 -4.23 5.46
N GLU A 63 7.09 -3.95 6.74
CA GLU A 63 7.76 -4.62 7.87
C GLU A 63 7.58 -6.14 7.81
N GLU A 64 6.37 -6.63 7.59
CA GLU A 64 6.11 -8.07 7.41
C GLU A 64 6.88 -8.67 6.22
N ARG A 65 6.98 -7.93 5.12
CA ARG A 65 7.71 -8.37 3.92
C ARG A 65 9.21 -8.46 4.19
N GLN A 66 9.77 -7.47 4.90
CA GLN A 66 11.18 -7.47 5.30
C GLN A 66 11.49 -8.63 6.24
N LYS A 67 10.63 -8.85 7.26
CA LYS A 67 10.78 -9.97 8.18
C LYS A 67 10.78 -11.32 7.46
N LYS A 68 9.84 -11.54 6.54
CA LYS A 68 9.79 -12.77 5.71
C LYS A 68 11.04 -12.93 4.83
N LEU A 69 11.61 -11.83 4.34
CA LEU A 69 12.82 -11.87 3.53
C LEU A 69 14.03 -12.24 4.38
N GLU A 70 14.12 -11.71 5.60
CA GLU A 70 15.19 -12.02 6.55
C GLU A 70 15.13 -13.47 7.02
N GLU A 71 13.94 -13.97 7.38
CA GLU A 71 13.72 -15.39 7.72
C GLU A 71 14.16 -16.33 6.59
N LYS A 72 13.86 -15.98 5.33
CA LYS A 72 14.31 -16.75 4.16
C LYS A 72 15.83 -16.72 3.97
N LYS A 73 16.48 -15.58 4.24
CA LYS A 73 17.95 -15.47 4.18
C LYS A 73 18.61 -16.34 5.24
N VAL A 74 18.12 -16.30 6.47
CA VAL A 74 18.61 -17.13 7.58
C VAL A 74 18.42 -18.62 7.26
N ALA A 75 17.24 -19.02 6.78
CA ALA A 75 16.96 -20.41 6.40
C ALA A 75 17.90 -20.92 5.29
N ASN A 76 18.18 -20.09 4.28
CA ASN A 76 19.13 -20.46 3.23
C ASN A 76 20.56 -20.56 3.75
N GLN A 77 21.02 -19.65 4.62
CA GLN A 77 22.36 -19.74 5.21
C GLN A 77 22.54 -21.04 6.02
N GLN A 78 21.54 -21.41 6.82
CA GLN A 78 21.57 -22.66 7.59
C GLN A 78 21.64 -23.90 6.67
N HIS A 79 20.92 -23.89 5.55
CA HIS A 79 20.97 -25.00 4.58
C HIS A 79 22.36 -25.17 3.93
N PHE A 80 23.06 -24.08 3.61
CA PHE A 80 24.42 -24.17 3.05
C PHE A 80 25.46 -24.62 4.08
N GLN A 81 25.30 -24.24 5.35
CA GLN A 81 26.24 -24.61 6.41
C GLN A 81 26.18 -26.12 6.74
N ILE A 82 24.99 -26.72 6.69
CA ILE A 82 24.81 -28.17 6.90
C ILE A 82 25.48 -29.02 5.78
N LEU A 83 25.58 -28.48 4.56
CA LEU A 83 26.20 -29.17 3.43
C LEU A 83 27.74 -29.13 3.47
N ASP A 84 28.33 -28.08 4.04
CA ASP A 84 29.80 -27.98 4.21
C ASP A 84 30.31 -28.84 5.37
N ASP A 85 29.52 -29.00 6.45
CA ASP A 85 29.90 -29.83 7.60
C ASP A 85 29.73 -31.35 7.38
N SER A 86 29.18 -31.77 6.23
CA SER A 86 28.96 -33.19 5.87
C SER A 86 30.09 -33.81 5.02
N LYS A 87 31.27 -33.18 4.96
CA LYS A 87 32.45 -33.61 4.18
C LYS A 87 33.65 -33.91 5.06
#